data_AF-T0QQ12-F1
#
_entry.id   AF-T0QQ12-F1
#
_cell.length_a   1.000
_cell.length_b   1.000
_cell.length_c   1.000
_cell.angle_alpha   90.00
_cell.angle_beta   90.00
_cell.angle_gamma   90.00
#
_symmetry.space_group_name_H-M   'P 1'
#
loop_
_entity.id
_entity.type
_entity.pdbx_description
1 polymer ?
#
loop_
_entity_poly.entity_id
_entity_poly.type
_entity_poly.pdbx_seq_one_letter_code
_entity_poly.pdbx_strand_id
1 'polypeptide(L)'
;MTSTTTVCIFDGCALPSRPNSVKCMFHRNRGVCKTPHCHNQVYARQLCVSHGGRNPCQEPGCDANARLGQYCCRHSIAAKKRLGVAPSPRPCRFEGCLTAARTGGYCWRHRHRPSLAGIEPIPVHAMEHELSMDDDMLDLLRLLLGDGATHGWNEATMRTPHHAGGTEMI
;
A
#
# COMPACT_ATOMS: atom_id res chain seq x y z
N MET A 1 6.18 -9.91 -49.62
CA MET A 1 6.31 -8.49 -49.23
C MET A 1 6.44 -8.45 -47.71
N THR A 2 7.65 -8.30 -47.20
CA THR A 2 7.94 -8.24 -45.76
C THR A 2 7.52 -6.86 -45.25
N SER A 3 6.35 -6.77 -44.61
CA SER A 3 5.95 -5.55 -43.90
C SER A 3 6.96 -5.25 -42.80
N THR A 4 7.81 -4.24 -43.00
CA THR A 4 8.68 -3.72 -41.95
C THR A 4 7.80 -3.15 -40.84
N THR A 5 7.70 -3.86 -39.72
CA THR A 5 6.97 -3.43 -38.53
C THR A 5 7.73 -2.28 -37.86
N THR A 6 7.43 -1.05 -38.28
CA THR A 6 7.98 0.17 -37.67
C THR A 6 7.52 0.27 -36.21
N VAL A 7 8.42 0.65 -35.31
CA VAL A 7 8.12 0.87 -33.89
C VAL A 7 7.17 2.06 -33.71
N CYS A 8 6.39 2.08 -32.64
CA CYS A 8 5.51 3.19 -32.29
C CYS A 8 6.27 4.52 -32.21
N ILE A 9 5.65 5.60 -32.71
CA ILE A 9 6.25 6.94 -32.72
C ILE A 9 6.56 7.52 -31.34
N PHE A 10 5.81 7.14 -30.30
CA PHE A 10 5.97 7.68 -28.96
C PHE A 10 7.30 7.30 -28.33
N ASP A 11 8.03 8.30 -27.82
CA ASP A 11 9.32 8.11 -27.16
C ASP A 11 9.21 7.08 -26.01
N GLY A 12 10.08 6.08 -26.02
CA GLY A 12 10.08 4.99 -25.03
C GLY A 12 9.05 3.87 -25.28
N CYS A 13 8.28 3.91 -26.36
CA CYS A 13 7.37 2.82 -26.72
C CYS A 13 8.02 1.82 -27.68
N ALA A 14 8.34 0.62 -27.21
CA ALA A 14 8.92 -0.45 -28.03
C ALA A 14 7.87 -1.28 -28.82
N LEU A 15 6.58 -0.98 -28.68
CA LEU A 15 5.53 -1.78 -29.31
C LEU A 15 5.45 -1.50 -30.82
N PRO A 16 5.13 -2.51 -31.64
CA PRO A 16 5.01 -2.34 -33.07
C PRO A 16 3.83 -1.42 -33.42
N SER A 17 4.03 -0.60 -34.44
CA SER A 17 2.97 0.21 -35.02
C SER A 17 1.92 -0.67 -35.68
N ARG A 18 0.68 -0.19 -35.70
CA ARG A 18 -0.41 -0.84 -36.43
C ARG A 18 -0.14 -0.76 -37.95
N PRO A 19 -0.70 -1.70 -38.74
CA PRO A 19 -0.72 -1.56 -40.19
C PRO A 19 -1.28 -0.19 -40.59
N ASN A 20 -0.62 0.49 -41.53
CA ASN A 20 -0.98 1.83 -42.02
C ASN A 20 -1.02 2.92 -40.93
N SER A 21 -0.27 2.76 -39.84
CA SER A 21 -0.16 3.77 -38.78
C SER A 21 1.27 3.84 -38.26
N VAL A 22 1.58 4.96 -37.61
CA VAL A 22 2.83 5.15 -36.84
C VAL A 22 2.63 4.91 -35.34
N LYS A 23 1.44 4.43 -34.94
CA LYS A 23 1.06 4.23 -33.54
C LYS A 23 0.75 2.76 -33.28
N CYS A 24 1.12 2.28 -32.10
CA CYS A 24 0.74 0.94 -31.64
C CYS A 24 -0.74 0.89 -31.21
N MET A 25 -1.19 -0.32 -30.88
CA MET A 25 -2.54 -0.59 -30.37
C MET A 25 -2.94 0.24 -29.14
N PHE A 26 -2.00 0.46 -28.22
CA PHE A 26 -2.24 1.20 -26.96
C PHE A 26 -2.28 2.72 -27.18
N HIS A 27 -1.54 3.21 -28.18
CA HIS A 27 -1.43 4.62 -28.47
C HIS A 27 -2.35 5.12 -29.59
N ARG A 28 -3.21 4.25 -30.15
CA ARG A 28 -4.12 4.58 -31.27
C ARG A 28 -4.94 5.87 -31.09
N ASN A 29 -5.38 6.13 -29.85
CA ASN A 29 -6.21 7.30 -29.50
C ASN A 29 -5.42 8.39 -28.75
N ARG A 30 -4.09 8.31 -28.74
CA ARG A 30 -3.23 9.29 -28.06
C ARG A 30 -2.67 10.27 -29.08
N GLY A 31 -2.76 11.57 -28.78
CA GLY A 31 -2.18 12.64 -29.59
C GLY A 31 -0.67 12.75 -29.35
N VAL A 32 0.07 13.12 -30.39
CA VAL A 32 1.48 13.50 -30.30
C VAL A 32 1.56 15.00 -30.08
N CYS A 33 2.51 15.44 -29.26
CA CYS A 33 2.74 16.86 -28.97
C CYS A 33 2.87 17.68 -30.26
N LYS A 34 2.23 18.86 -30.30
CA LYS A 34 2.27 19.77 -31.46
C LYS A 34 3.67 20.37 -31.70
N THR A 35 4.51 20.44 -30.67
CA THR A 35 5.89 20.91 -30.80
C THR A 35 6.67 20.04 -31.81
N PRO A 36 7.35 20.66 -32.80
CA PRO A 36 8.16 19.92 -33.76
C PRO A 36 9.15 18.98 -33.08
N HIS A 37 9.33 17.78 -33.62
CA HIS A 37 10.28 16.76 -33.14
C HIS A 37 10.01 16.25 -31.71
N CYS A 38 8.83 16.53 -31.13
CA CYS A 38 8.44 15.98 -29.84
C CYS A 38 7.46 14.83 -30.04
N HIS A 39 7.86 13.61 -29.69
CA HIS A 39 6.96 12.46 -29.78
C HIS A 39 6.28 12.12 -28.45
N ASN A 40 6.34 13.01 -27.46
CA ASN A 40 5.62 12.83 -26.20
C ASN A 40 4.10 12.89 -26.38
N GLN A 41 3.40 12.19 -25.51
CA GLN A 41 1.95 12.20 -25.43
C GLN A 41 1.41 13.58 -25.03
N VAL A 42 0.38 14.03 -25.75
CA VAL A 42 -0.41 15.21 -25.40
C VAL A 42 -1.07 15.02 -24.04
N TYR A 43 -0.91 16.01 -23.18
CA TYR A 43 -1.63 16.11 -21.93
C TYR A 43 -2.85 17.03 -22.06
N ALA A 44 -2.65 18.26 -22.54
CA ALA A 44 -3.71 19.22 -22.83
C ALA A 44 -3.25 20.23 -23.89
N ARG A 45 -4.17 20.96 -24.52
CA ARG A 45 -3.86 22.01 -25.51
C ARG A 45 -2.98 21.53 -26.69
N GLN A 46 -3.06 20.25 -27.04
CA GLN A 46 -2.18 19.61 -28.02
C GLN A 46 -0.68 19.63 -27.65
N LEU A 47 -0.35 19.81 -26.38
CA LEU A 47 1.03 19.89 -25.89
C LEU A 47 1.27 18.84 -24.79
N CYS A 48 2.49 18.32 -24.72
CA CYS A 48 2.93 17.45 -23.62
C CYS A 48 3.25 18.29 -22.37
N VAL A 49 3.53 17.63 -21.25
CA VAL A 49 3.77 18.32 -19.96
C VAL A 49 4.96 19.28 -20.02
N SER A 50 6.05 18.93 -20.71
CA SER A 50 7.24 19.78 -20.85
C SER A 50 7.05 20.96 -21.81
N HIS A 51 6.13 20.84 -22.78
CA HIS A 51 5.86 21.88 -23.77
C HIS A 51 4.62 22.71 -23.45
N GLY A 52 4.23 22.81 -22.17
CA GLY A 52 3.13 23.69 -21.75
C GLY A 52 1.75 23.05 -21.80
N GLY A 53 1.65 21.72 -21.88
CA GLY A 53 0.40 21.00 -21.61
C GLY A 53 -0.07 21.17 -20.17
N ARG A 54 0.84 21.51 -19.25
CA ARG A 54 0.54 21.82 -17.85
C ARG A 54 1.01 23.22 -17.51
N ASN A 55 0.27 23.92 -16.65
CA ASN A 55 0.66 25.26 -16.20
C ASN A 55 1.85 25.15 -15.22
N PRO A 56 2.84 26.05 -15.29
CA PRO A 56 3.87 26.17 -14.26
C PRO A 56 3.25 26.68 -12.95
N CYS A 57 3.95 26.46 -11.84
CA CYS A 57 3.58 27.05 -10.56
C CYS A 57 3.78 28.57 -10.63
N GLN A 58 2.78 29.34 -10.20
CA GLN A 58 2.89 30.82 -10.12
C GLN A 58 3.77 31.33 -8.97
N GLU A 59 4.46 30.45 -8.23
CA GLU A 59 5.36 30.87 -7.16
C GLU A 59 6.71 31.30 -7.77
N PRO A 60 7.23 32.49 -7.44
CA PRO A 60 8.52 32.96 -7.94
C PRO A 60 9.65 31.96 -7.64
N GLY A 61 10.44 31.64 -8.67
CA GLY A 61 11.56 30.69 -8.55
C GLY A 61 11.16 29.22 -8.44
N CYS A 62 9.90 28.85 -8.72
CA CYS A 62 9.46 27.46 -8.70
C CYS A 62 9.32 26.87 -10.11
N ASP A 63 10.18 25.91 -10.44
CA ASP A 63 10.13 25.20 -11.73
C ASP A 63 9.12 24.02 -11.75
N ALA A 64 8.32 23.87 -10.68
CA ALA A 64 7.35 22.78 -10.60
C ALA A 64 6.07 23.14 -11.36
N ASN A 65 5.37 22.11 -11.84
CA ASN A 65 4.07 22.29 -12.47
C ASN A 65 2.93 22.41 -11.44
N ALA A 66 1.94 23.25 -11.76
CA ALA A 66 0.73 23.43 -10.97
C ALA A 66 -0.06 22.12 -10.85
N ARG A 67 -0.49 21.80 -9.62
CA ARG A 67 -1.31 20.62 -9.31
C ARG A 67 -2.70 20.99 -8.81
N LEU A 68 -2.82 22.12 -8.12
CA LEU A 68 -4.06 22.58 -7.50
C LEU A 68 -4.20 24.08 -7.79
N GLY A 69 -5.18 24.45 -8.62
CA GLY A 69 -5.29 25.81 -9.13
C GLY A 69 -4.03 26.20 -9.91
N GLN A 70 -3.42 27.33 -9.54
CA GLN A 70 -2.22 27.87 -10.19
C GLN A 70 -0.90 27.48 -9.53
N TYR A 71 -0.92 26.64 -8.49
CA TYR A 71 0.24 26.33 -7.68
C TYR A 71 0.54 24.83 -7.64
N CYS A 72 1.82 24.48 -7.44
CA CYS A 72 2.24 23.11 -7.23
C CYS A 72 1.76 22.59 -5.86
N CYS A 73 1.97 21.30 -5.58
CA CYS A 73 1.60 20.72 -4.29
C CYS A 73 2.34 21.34 -3.09
N ARG A 74 3.50 21.98 -3.28
CA ARG A 74 4.23 22.68 -2.21
C ARG A 74 3.68 24.08 -1.95
N HIS A 75 3.23 24.78 -3.00
CA HIS A 75 2.85 26.19 -2.92
C HIS A 75 1.34 26.43 -2.88
N SER A 76 0.53 25.43 -3.22
CA SER A 76 -0.93 25.60 -3.17
C SER A 76 -1.42 25.79 -1.72
N ILE A 77 -2.23 26.83 -1.50
CA ILE A 77 -2.89 27.09 -0.21
C ILE A 77 -3.78 25.90 0.18
N ALA A 78 -4.39 25.24 -0.80
CA ALA A 78 -5.13 24.00 -0.60
C ALA A 78 -4.23 22.87 -0.09
N ALA A 79 -2.97 22.76 -0.53
CA ALA A 79 -2.02 21.84 0.07
C ALA A 79 -1.59 22.30 1.46
N LYS A 80 -1.35 23.59 1.72
CA LYS A 80 -1.08 24.10 3.08
C LYS A 80 -2.21 23.76 4.05
N LYS A 81 -3.47 23.86 3.62
CA LYS A 81 -4.67 23.46 4.39
C LYS A 81 -4.81 21.93 4.53
N ARG A 82 -4.49 21.15 3.49
CA ARG A 82 -4.56 19.67 3.49
C ARG A 82 -3.38 18.99 4.20
N LEU A 83 -2.24 19.65 4.29
CA LEU A 83 -1.08 19.19 5.06
C LEU A 83 -1.30 19.35 6.57
N GLY A 84 -2.41 19.96 7.01
CA GLY A 84 -2.75 20.05 8.43
C GLY A 84 -1.71 20.81 9.25
N VAL A 85 -0.82 21.57 8.59
CA VAL A 85 0.16 22.43 9.25
C VAL A 85 -0.59 23.67 9.72
N ALA A 86 -1.32 23.49 10.82
CA ALA A 86 -1.31 24.50 11.87
C ALA A 86 0.18 24.85 12.15
N PRO A 87 0.49 26.07 12.59
CA PRO A 87 1.87 26.56 12.75
C PRO A 87 2.84 25.68 13.58
N SER A 88 2.36 24.59 14.19
CA SER A 88 3.13 23.42 14.63
C SER A 88 2.20 22.18 14.63
N PRO A 89 2.69 20.94 14.35
CA PRO A 89 1.88 19.75 14.54
C PRO A 89 1.47 19.66 16.02
N ARG A 90 0.17 19.85 16.31
CA ARG A 90 -0.34 19.69 17.67
C ARG A 90 0.06 18.31 18.21
N PRO A 91 0.49 18.20 19.48
CA PRO A 91 0.78 16.89 20.07
C PRO A 91 -0.49 16.04 20.12
N CYS A 92 -0.29 14.73 20.19
CA CYS A 92 -1.36 13.76 20.38
C CYS A 92 -2.13 14.09 21.66
N ARG A 93 -3.46 14.06 21.60
CA ARG A 93 -4.35 14.28 22.76
C ARG A 93 -4.25 13.19 23.85
N PHE A 94 -3.48 12.13 23.59
CA PHE A 94 -3.24 11.09 24.58
C PHE A 94 -2.26 11.62 25.63
N GLU A 95 -2.58 11.43 26.90
CA GLU A 95 -1.80 11.95 28.02
C GLU A 95 -0.32 11.53 27.93
N GLY A 96 0.58 12.50 28.09
CA GLY A 96 2.03 12.28 27.97
C GLY A 96 2.57 11.98 26.56
N CYS A 97 1.75 11.96 25.51
CA CYS A 97 2.21 11.65 24.16
C CYS A 97 2.61 12.89 23.35
N LEU A 98 3.92 13.11 23.19
CA LEU A 98 4.48 14.22 22.42
C LEU A 98 4.50 13.99 20.89
N THR A 99 3.94 12.88 20.42
CA THR A 99 3.92 12.55 18.98
C THR A 99 2.92 13.44 18.24
N ALA A 100 3.26 13.92 17.04
CA ALA A 100 2.36 14.73 16.21
C ALA A 100 1.01 14.04 15.96
N ALA A 101 -0.08 14.77 16.21
CA ALA A 101 -1.43 14.35 15.90
C ALA A 101 -1.68 14.32 14.39
N ARG A 102 -2.45 13.33 13.93
CA ARG A 102 -2.95 13.25 12.55
C ARG A 102 -4.42 13.65 12.54
N THR A 103 -5.32 12.76 12.12
CA THR A 103 -6.77 12.99 12.12
C THR A 103 -7.34 12.82 13.53
N GLY A 104 -8.31 13.67 13.91
CA GLY A 104 -9.04 13.54 15.19
C GLY A 104 -8.22 13.89 16.44
N GLY A 105 -7.03 14.49 16.29
CA GLY A 105 -6.18 14.88 17.42
C GLY A 105 -5.31 13.77 18.00
N TYR A 106 -5.25 12.59 17.38
CA TYR A 106 -4.43 11.47 17.85
C TYR A 106 -3.32 11.10 16.87
N CYS A 107 -2.19 10.60 17.39
CA CYS A 107 -1.09 10.11 16.57
C CYS A 107 -1.38 8.71 16.00
N TRP A 108 -0.46 8.20 15.18
CA TRP A 108 -0.62 6.88 14.57
C TRP A 108 -0.78 5.74 15.60
N ARG A 109 -0.18 5.85 16.80
CA ARG A 109 -0.32 4.87 17.89
C ARG A 109 -1.65 4.97 18.64
N HIS A 110 -2.24 6.16 18.74
CA HIS A 110 -3.40 6.42 19.61
C HIS A 110 -4.71 6.68 18.85
N ARG A 111 -4.71 6.63 17.51
CA ARG A 111 -5.91 6.91 16.69
C ARG A 111 -6.95 5.79 16.61
N HIS A 112 -6.60 4.57 17.02
CA HIS A 112 -7.43 3.37 16.84
C HIS A 112 -7.93 2.75 18.15
N ARG A 113 -7.59 3.32 19.31
CA ARG A 113 -8.07 2.78 20.58
C ARG A 113 -9.44 3.40 20.88
N PRO A 114 -10.53 2.62 20.98
CA PRO A 114 -11.73 3.15 21.61
C PRO A 114 -11.31 3.64 23.01
N SER A 115 -11.70 4.88 23.31
CA SER A 115 -11.46 5.51 24.60
C SER A 115 -11.88 4.55 25.71
N LEU A 116 -10.93 4.07 26.52
CA LEU A 116 -11.22 3.29 27.74
C LEU A 116 -11.77 4.17 28.87
N ALA A 117 -12.00 5.47 28.63
CA ALA A 117 -12.72 6.32 29.57
C ALA A 117 -14.16 5.80 29.68
N GLY A 118 -14.41 4.96 30.69
CA GLY A 118 -15.72 4.40 31.02
C GLY A 118 -15.79 2.89 31.21
N ILE A 119 -14.69 2.12 31.11
CA ILE A 119 -14.70 0.71 31.53
C ILE A 119 -14.17 0.62 32.95
N GLU A 120 -15.09 0.53 33.92
CA GLU A 120 -14.77 0.15 35.31
C GLU A 120 -14.08 -1.23 35.31
N PRO A 121 -12.98 -1.44 36.05
CA PRO A 121 -12.31 -2.73 36.12
C PRO A 121 -13.24 -3.78 36.76
N ILE A 122 -13.34 -4.96 36.13
CA ILE A 122 -14.08 -6.10 36.66
C ILE A 122 -13.35 -6.60 37.92
N PRO A 123 -14.01 -6.69 39.10
CA PRO A 123 -13.36 -7.15 40.32
C PRO A 123 -12.99 -8.64 40.20
N VAL A 124 -11.71 -8.95 40.37
CA VAL A 124 -11.13 -10.30 40.19
C VAL A 124 -11.18 -11.19 41.44
N HIS A 125 -11.93 -10.82 42.48
CA HIS A 125 -12.00 -11.59 43.74
C HIS A 125 -13.41 -12.04 44.08
N ALA A 126 -13.93 -12.99 43.32
CA ALA A 126 -15.12 -13.75 43.73
C ALA A 126 -15.08 -15.18 43.16
N MET A 127 -14.03 -15.95 43.45
CA MET A 127 -14.02 -17.39 43.18
C MET A 127 -13.20 -18.13 44.24
N GLU A 128 -13.70 -18.15 45.48
CA GLU A 128 -13.37 -19.20 46.43
C GLU A 128 -14.69 -19.88 46.82
N HIS A 129 -15.05 -20.93 46.09
CA HIS A 129 -15.93 -21.96 46.62
C HIS A 129 -15.50 -23.31 46.07
N GLU A 130 -15.28 -24.22 47.00
CA GLU A 130 -14.50 -25.43 46.90
C GLU A 130 -15.16 -26.47 45.98
N LEU A 131 -14.37 -27.12 45.12
CA LEU A 131 -14.79 -28.33 44.42
C LEU A 131 -14.27 -29.52 45.22
N SER A 132 -15.10 -30.04 46.13
CA SER A 132 -14.92 -31.38 46.68
C SER A 132 -15.34 -32.39 45.60
N MET A 133 -14.40 -33.13 45.04
CA MET A 133 -14.67 -34.31 44.20
C MET A 133 -14.39 -35.53 45.06
N ASP A 134 -15.44 -36.24 45.46
CA ASP A 134 -15.32 -37.45 46.28
C ASP A 134 -14.56 -38.56 45.53
N ASP A 135 -13.71 -39.29 46.26
CA ASP A 135 -12.78 -40.32 45.74
C ASP A 135 -13.47 -41.46 44.95
N ASP A 136 -14.78 -41.64 45.09
CA ASP A 136 -15.57 -42.67 44.40
C ASP A 136 -15.66 -42.47 42.87
N MET A 137 -15.52 -41.23 42.36
CA MET A 137 -15.63 -40.94 40.93
C MET A 137 -14.38 -41.28 40.13
N LEU A 138 -13.20 -41.32 40.77
CA LEU A 138 -11.94 -41.61 40.08
C LEU A 138 -11.73 -43.12 39.88
N ASP A 139 -12.30 -43.97 40.75
CA ASP A 139 -12.27 -45.42 40.59
C ASP A 139 -13.22 -45.91 39.49
N LEU A 140 -14.33 -45.21 39.25
CA LEU A 140 -15.24 -45.52 38.14
C LEU A 140 -14.59 -45.24 36.77
N LEU A 141 -13.71 -44.24 36.68
CA LEU A 141 -13.02 -43.88 35.44
C LEU A 141 -11.91 -44.88 35.08
N ARG A 142 -11.23 -45.45 36.08
CA ARG A 142 -10.20 -46.48 35.90
C ARG A 142 -10.78 -47.83 35.44
N LEU A 143 -12.02 -48.14 35.82
CA LEU A 143 -12.72 -49.35 35.36
C LEU A 143 -13.21 -49.25 33.89
N LEU A 144 -13.44 -48.03 33.38
CA LEU A 144 -13.99 -47.81 32.03
C LEU A 144 -12.93 -47.70 30.93
N LEU A 145 -11.69 -47.32 31.26
CA LEU A 145 -10.64 -47.06 30.29
C LEU A 145 -9.50 -48.08 30.41
N GLY A 146 -9.84 -49.35 30.24
CA GLY A 146 -8.88 -50.46 30.25
C GLY A 146 -7.65 -50.22 29.36
N ASP A 147 -6.50 -50.71 29.84
CA ASP A 147 -5.18 -50.52 29.21
C ASP A 147 -5.11 -51.14 27.81
N GLY A 148 -4.76 -50.35 26.77
CA GLY A 148 -4.49 -50.93 25.46
C GLY A 148 -4.20 -50.01 24.28
N ALA A 149 -3.03 -50.25 23.68
CA ALA A 149 -2.70 -50.17 22.25
C ALA A 149 -2.11 -48.86 21.67
N THR A 150 -0.78 -48.92 21.54
CA THR A 150 0.11 -48.12 20.69
C THR A 150 -0.08 -48.42 19.19
N HIS A 151 -0.38 -47.42 18.37
CA HIS A 151 -0.04 -47.34 16.92
C HIS A 151 0.06 -45.84 16.57
N GLY A 152 1.18 -45.25 16.13
CA GLY A 152 2.02 -45.64 15.00
C GLY A 152 1.73 -44.70 13.82
N TRP A 153 2.22 -43.45 13.88
CA TRP A 153 2.16 -42.50 12.76
C TRP A 153 3.58 -42.16 12.29
N ASN A 154 3.80 -42.45 11.02
CA ASN A 154 5.04 -42.52 10.27
C ASN A 154 5.24 -41.24 9.44
N GLU A 155 6.34 -40.54 9.71
CA GLU A 155 6.82 -39.39 8.92
C GLU A 155 7.64 -39.87 7.72
N ALA A 156 7.07 -39.80 6.51
CA ALA A 156 7.86 -39.88 5.29
C ALA A 156 7.20 -39.11 4.13
N THR A 157 8.06 -38.34 3.44
CA THR A 157 7.90 -37.73 2.11
C THR A 157 6.89 -36.60 1.95
N MET A 158 7.37 -35.36 1.84
CA MET A 158 7.48 -34.62 0.56
C MET A 158 8.56 -33.53 0.66
N ARG A 159 9.65 -33.66 -0.12
CA ARG A 159 10.68 -32.63 -0.35
C ARG A 159 10.23 -31.71 -1.49
N THR A 160 10.41 -30.40 -1.30
CA THR A 160 10.29 -29.37 -2.33
C THR A 160 11.61 -29.23 -3.11
N PRO A 161 11.61 -29.00 -4.43
CA PRO A 161 12.82 -28.65 -5.17
C PRO A 161 13.03 -27.13 -5.18
N HIS A 162 14.19 -26.69 -4.71
CA HIS A 162 14.71 -25.34 -4.94
C HIS A 162 15.50 -25.29 -6.25
N HIS A 163 15.15 -24.34 -7.12
CA HIS A 163 15.95 -23.91 -8.27
C HIS A 163 17.03 -22.93 -7.80
N ALA A 164 18.30 -23.23 -8.03
CA ALA A 164 19.38 -22.26 -8.04
C ALA A 164 20.28 -22.56 -9.24
N GLY A 165 20.44 -21.56 -10.11
CA GLY A 165 21.31 -21.60 -11.27
C GLY A 165 22.78 -21.43 -10.89
N GLY A 166 23.65 -22.00 -11.73
CA GLY A 166 25.10 -21.82 -11.69
C GLY A 166 25.65 -21.91 -13.11
N THR A 167 26.29 -20.83 -13.53
CA THR A 167 27.19 -20.61 -14.68
C THR A 167 28.38 -21.56 -14.72
N GLU A 168 28.84 -21.94 -15.92
CA GLU A 168 30.23 -21.89 -16.45
C GLU A 168 30.26 -22.61 -17.82
N MET A 169 30.62 -21.92 -18.91
CA MET A 169 31.95 -21.85 -19.53
C MET A 169 32.57 -23.23 -19.83
N ILE A 170 32.58 -23.62 -21.10
CA ILE A 170 33.75 -23.80 -22.00
C ILE A 170 33.19 -23.91 -23.43
#